data_AF-A0A941JPM9-F1
#
_entry.id   AF-A0A941JPM9-F1
#
_cell.length_a   1.000
_cell.length_b   1.000
_cell.length_c   1.000
_cell.angle_alpha   90.00
_cell.angle_beta   90.00
_cell.angle_gamma   90.00
#
_symmetry.space_group_name_H-M   'P 1'
#
loop_
_entity.id
_entity.type
_entity.pdbx_description
1 polymer ?
#
loop_
_entity_poly.entity_id
_entity_poly.type
_entity_poly.pdbx_seq_one_letter_code
_entity_poly.pdbx_strand_id
1 'polypeptide(L)'
;MKKFGLFLIGAAASIILLSQIGPMLGLVISAAILYYAFKQYTKATSTSGKIGWGTAGVIMLIITASNLPAIIGLAAAYVLYLVYKKWNNKQTIITKKSSDDPFQNFEKQWSELNK
;
A
#
# COMPACT_ATOMS: atom_id res chain seq x y z
N MET A 1 -13.04 -21.96 -7.08
CA MET A 1 -13.75 -20.67 -6.89
C MET A 1 -12.89 -19.54 -6.28
N LYS A 2 -11.95 -19.80 -5.36
CA LYS A 2 -11.16 -18.73 -4.70
C LYS A 2 -10.20 -17.95 -5.63
N LYS A 3 -9.74 -18.57 -6.73
CA LYS A 3 -8.84 -17.90 -7.70
C LYS A 3 -9.56 -16.88 -8.59
N PHE A 4 -10.84 -17.10 -8.92
CA PHE A 4 -11.61 -16.16 -9.73
C PHE A 4 -11.86 -14.84 -8.99
N GLY A 5 -12.19 -14.91 -7.69
CA GLY A 5 -12.29 -13.71 -6.85
C GLY A 5 -10.97 -12.96 -6.71
N LEU A 6 -9.85 -13.67 -6.50
CA LEU A 6 -8.51 -13.06 -6.49
C LEU A 6 -8.16 -12.40 -7.83
N PHE A 7 -8.56 -13.01 -8.95
CA PHE A 7 -8.37 -12.44 -10.28
C PHE A 7 -9.16 -11.15 -10.47
N LEU A 8 -10.44 -11.11 -10.08
CA LEU A 8 -11.28 -9.90 -10.12
C LEU A 8 -10.71 -8.76 -9.28
N ILE A 9 -10.29 -9.05 -8.04
CA ILE A 9 -9.65 -8.05 -7.16
C ILE A 9 -8.34 -7.56 -7.77
N GLY A 10 -7.53 -8.48 -8.30
CA GLY A 10 -6.29 -8.14 -8.99
C GLY A 10 -6.52 -7.25 -10.21
N ALA A 11 -7.49 -7.58 -11.06
CA ALA A 11 -7.83 -6.78 -12.24
C ALA A 11 -8.30 -5.37 -11.86
N ALA A 12 -9.19 -5.26 -10.88
CA ALA A 12 -9.65 -3.96 -10.38
C ALA A 12 -8.49 -3.12 -9.80
N ALA A 13 -7.63 -3.73 -8.97
CA ALA A 13 -6.48 -3.06 -8.39
C ALA A 13 -5.46 -2.61 -9.46
N SER A 14 -5.26 -3.41 -10.53
CA SER A 14 -4.43 -3.01 -11.67
C SER A 14 -4.97 -1.79 -12.40
N ILE A 15 -6.27 -1.73 -12.67
CA ILE A 15 -6.89 -0.57 -13.34
C ILE A 15 -6.72 0.68 -12.48
N ILE A 16 -6.97 0.58 -11.17
CA ILE A 16 -6.80 1.69 -10.23
C ILE A 16 -5.33 2.13 -10.22
N LEU A 17 -4.38 1.20 -10.11
CA LEU A 17 -2.96 1.52 -10.09
C LEU A 17 -2.52 2.26 -11.36
N LEU A 18 -2.91 1.75 -12.54
CA LEU A 18 -2.60 2.37 -13.83
C LEU A 18 -3.19 3.79 -13.94
N SER A 19 -4.41 3.99 -13.45
CA SER A 19 -5.04 5.32 -13.41
C SER A 19 -4.34 6.30 -12.47
N GLN A 20 -3.56 5.83 -11.49
CA GLN A 20 -2.87 6.66 -10.51
C GLN A 20 -1.38 6.88 -10.81
N ILE A 21 -0.87 6.39 -11.95
CA ILE A 21 0.55 6.60 -12.36
C ILE A 21 0.88 8.09 -12.44
N GLY A 22 0.02 8.89 -13.07
CA GLY A 22 0.22 10.34 -13.21
C GLY A 22 0.39 11.03 -11.85
N PRO A 23 -0.61 10.93 -10.94
CA PRO A 23 -0.49 11.45 -9.59
C PRO A 23 0.71 10.91 -8.80
N MET A 24 1.07 9.63 -8.93
CA MET A 24 2.24 9.06 -8.25
C MET A 24 3.55 9.72 -8.71
N LEU A 25 3.73 9.88 -10.02
CA LEU A 25 4.89 10.59 -10.56
C LEU A 25 4.89 12.06 -10.17
N GLY A 26 3.74 12.73 -10.26
CA GLY A 26 3.57 14.11 -9.84
C GLY A 26 3.93 14.31 -8.37
N LEU A 27 3.52 13.40 -7.48
CA LEU A 27 3.86 13.44 -6.07
C LEU A 27 5.37 13.28 -5.84
N VAL A 28 6.03 12.31 -6.47
CA VAL A 28 7.48 12.09 -6.31
C VAL A 28 8.29 13.30 -6.82
N ILE A 29 7.97 13.79 -8.02
CA ILE A 29 8.69 14.92 -8.62
C ILE A 29 8.46 16.19 -7.80
N SER A 30 7.21 16.51 -7.47
CA SER A 30 6.90 17.72 -6.71
C SER A 30 7.48 17.68 -5.30
N ALA A 31 7.46 16.53 -4.62
CA ALA A 31 8.09 16.37 -3.31
C ALA A 31 9.62 16.57 -3.37
N ALA A 32 10.28 16.06 -4.42
CA ALA A 32 11.72 16.26 -4.61
C ALA A 32 12.06 17.75 -4.81
N ILE A 33 11.27 18.47 -5.60
CA ILE A 33 11.43 19.91 -5.82
C ILE A 33 11.13 20.68 -4.54
N LEU A 34 10.06 20.33 -3.82
CA LEU A 34 9.71 20.93 -2.53
C LEU A 34 10.84 20.79 -1.52
N TYR A 35 11.44 19.59 -1.43
CA TYR A 35 12.61 19.34 -0.61
C TYR A 35 13.79 20.23 -1.00
N TYR A 36 14.05 20.39 -2.31
CA TYR A 36 15.09 21.30 -2.78
C TYR A 36 14.80 22.75 -2.41
N ALA A 37 13.57 23.24 -2.62
CA ALA A 37 13.17 24.59 -2.25
C ALA A 37 13.33 24.83 -0.74
N PHE A 38 12.94 23.87 0.10
CA PHE A 38 13.14 23.92 1.54
C PHE A 38 14.63 23.95 1.92
N LYS A 39 15.46 23.15 1.25
CA LYS A 39 16.91 23.14 1.46
C LYS A 39 17.56 24.48 1.08
N GLN A 40 17.07 25.16 0.06
CA GLN A 40 17.59 26.47 -0.32
C GLN A 40 17.03 27.59 0.56
N TYR A 41 15.79 27.47 1.05
CA TYR A 41 15.24 28.37 2.04
C TYR A 41 16.07 28.40 3.32
N THR A 42 16.51 27.24 3.83
CA THR A 42 17.35 27.17 5.04
C THR A 42 18.75 27.73 4.84
N LYS A 43 19.29 27.68 3.62
CA LYS A 43 20.61 28.26 3.28
C LYS A 43 20.57 29.75 2.95
N ALA A 44 19.39 30.31 2.65
CA ALA A 44 19.29 31.71 2.27
C ALA A 44 19.63 32.63 3.45
N THR A 45 20.67 33.45 3.28
CA THR A 45 21.08 34.45 4.26
C THR A 45 20.35 35.78 4.07
N SER A 46 19.94 36.10 2.84
CA SER A 46 19.23 37.33 2.51
C SER A 46 17.71 37.21 2.72
N THR A 47 17.09 38.31 3.13
CA THR A 47 15.63 38.42 3.31
C THR A 47 14.88 38.12 2.01
N SER A 48 15.34 38.65 0.88
CA SER A 48 14.75 38.39 -0.43
C SER A 48 14.89 36.93 -0.86
N GLY A 49 16.03 36.29 -0.58
CA GLY A 49 16.25 34.87 -0.85
C GLY A 49 15.30 33.98 -0.05
N LYS A 50 15.10 34.30 1.23
CA LYS A 50 14.12 33.59 2.07
C LYS A 50 12.69 33.75 1.54
N ILE A 51 12.28 34.97 1.19
CA ILE A 51 10.93 35.22 0.64
C ILE A 51 10.72 34.48 -0.69
N GLY A 52 11.72 34.49 -1.57
CA GLY A 52 11.66 33.77 -2.85
C GLY A 52 11.52 32.26 -2.68
N TRP A 53 12.45 31.63 -1.94
CA TRP A 53 12.40 30.19 -1.69
C TRP A 53 11.21 29.77 -0.82
N GLY A 54 10.76 30.64 0.09
CA GLY A 54 9.58 30.41 0.92
C GLY A 54 8.31 30.36 0.08
N THR A 55 8.11 31.36 -0.79
CA THR A 55 6.97 31.40 -1.71
C THR A 55 6.99 30.21 -2.69
N ALA A 56 8.15 29.91 -3.28
CA ALA A 56 8.31 28.74 -4.15
C ALA A 56 8.00 27.44 -3.40
N GLY A 57 8.43 27.31 -2.15
CA GLY A 57 8.12 26.18 -1.28
C GLY A 57 6.62 26.03 -1.04
N VAL A 58 5.90 27.12 -0.74
CA VAL A 58 4.43 27.07 -0.55
C VAL A 58 3.71 26.63 -1.83
N ILE A 59 4.09 27.17 -2.99
CA ILE A 59 3.52 26.77 -4.28
C ILE A 59 3.75 25.27 -4.51
N MET A 60 4.98 24.80 -4.30
CA MET A 60 5.32 23.39 -4.47
C MET A 60 4.59 22.49 -3.48
N LEU A 61 4.36 22.95 -2.25
CA LEU A 61 3.58 22.23 -1.25
C LEU A 61 2.14 22.02 -1.71
N ILE A 62 1.51 23.06 -2.28
CA ILE A 62 0.17 22.95 -2.87
C ILE A 62 0.17 21.96 -4.04
N ILE A 63 1.15 22.03 -4.93
CA ILE A 63 1.28 21.10 -6.05
C ILE A 63 1.43 19.65 -5.55
N THR A 64 2.27 19.42 -4.54
CA THR A 64 2.42 18.09 -3.92
C THR A 64 1.11 17.61 -3.30
N ALA A 65 0.40 18.49 -2.57
CA ALA A 65 -0.90 18.16 -1.99
C ALA A 65 -1.96 17.83 -3.06
N SER A 66 -1.94 18.48 -4.22
CA SER A 66 -2.85 18.16 -5.33
C SER A 66 -2.61 16.76 -5.94
N ASN A 67 -1.44 16.15 -5.68
CA ASN A 67 -1.12 14.79 -6.12
C ASN A 67 -1.44 13.71 -5.06
N LEU A 68 -2.17 14.05 -3.99
CA LEU A 68 -2.62 13.09 -2.96
C LEU A 68 -3.37 11.85 -3.48
N PRO A 69 -4.11 11.88 -4.62
CA PRO A 69 -4.68 10.64 -5.20
C PRO A 69 -3.67 9.51 -5.40
N ALA A 70 -2.37 9.82 -5.51
CA ALA A 70 -1.28 8.84 -5.52
C ALA A 70 -1.32 7.83 -4.35
N ILE A 71 -1.85 8.22 -3.19
CA ILE A 71 -2.02 7.33 -2.03
C ILE A 71 -2.93 6.15 -2.38
N ILE A 72 -3.98 6.39 -3.18
CA ILE A 72 -4.89 5.35 -3.67
C ILE A 72 -4.14 4.39 -4.60
N GLY A 73 -3.26 4.92 -5.46
CA GLY A 73 -2.37 4.12 -6.29
C GLY A 73 -1.46 3.23 -5.44
N LEU A 74 -0.86 3.78 -4.39
CA LEU A 74 -0.02 3.03 -3.46
C LEU A 74 -0.79 1.90 -2.77
N ALA A 75 -2.02 2.18 -2.31
CA ALA A 75 -2.91 1.17 -1.73
C ALA A 75 -3.26 0.07 -2.74
N ALA A 76 -3.54 0.43 -3.99
CA ALA A 76 -3.81 -0.53 -5.07
C ALA A 76 -2.59 -1.41 -5.37
N ALA A 77 -1.37 -0.85 -5.39
CA ALA A 77 -0.13 -1.61 -5.50
C ALA A 77 0.05 -2.60 -4.34
N TYR A 78 -0.28 -2.19 -3.11
CA TYR A 78 -0.25 -3.08 -1.96
C TYR A 78 -1.27 -4.22 -2.07
N VAL A 79 -2.50 -3.92 -2.51
CA VAL A 79 -3.53 -4.94 -2.76
C VAL A 79 -3.05 -5.94 -3.83
N LEU A 80 -2.44 -5.47 -4.92
CA LEU A 80 -1.84 -6.35 -5.93
C LEU A 80 -0.76 -7.26 -5.35
N TYR A 81 0.11 -6.72 -4.50
CA TYR A 81 1.11 -7.51 -3.79
C TYR A 81 0.46 -8.61 -2.92
N LEU A 82 -0.63 -8.29 -2.21
CA LEU A 82 -1.38 -9.29 -1.43
C LEU A 82 -2.04 -10.36 -2.32
N VAL A 83 -2.61 -9.96 -3.46
CA VAL A 83 -3.18 -10.90 -4.44
C VAL A 83 -2.10 -11.84 -4.96
N TYR A 84 -0.94 -11.32 -5.35
CA TYR A 84 0.22 -12.11 -5.76
C TYR A 84 0.67 -13.08 -4.65
N LYS A 85 0.82 -12.59 -3.42
CA LYS A 85 1.22 -13.40 -2.27
C LYS A 85 0.22 -14.52 -1.98
N LYS A 86 -1.09 -14.26 -2.10
CA LYS A 86 -2.16 -15.25 -1.91
C LYS A 86 -2.31 -16.21 -3.11
N TRP A 87 -1.89 -15.80 -4.30
CA TRP A 87 -1.92 -16.63 -5.50
C TRP A 87 -0.93 -17.80 -5.43
N ASN A 88 0.24 -17.57 -4.83
CA ASN A 88 1.30 -18.58 -4.64
C ASN A 88 1.29 -19.26 -3.26
N ASN A 89 0.61 -18.70 -2.24
CA ASN A 89 0.48 -19.37 -0.95
C ASN A 89 -0.60 -20.46 -1.00
N LYS A 90 -0.19 -21.72 -1.18
CA LYS A 90 -1.04 -22.90 -0.87
C LYS A 90 -1.30 -23.10 0.63
N GLN A 91 -0.61 -22.38 1.53
CA GLN A 91 -0.45 -22.84 2.92
C GLN A 91 -0.63 -21.78 4.02
N THR A 92 -1.57 -20.82 3.91
CA THR A 92 -1.87 -19.99 5.11
C THR A 92 -3.25 -19.33 5.07
N ILE A 93 -4.27 -20.04 4.58
CA ILE A 93 -5.63 -19.70 4.99
C ILE A 93 -5.87 -20.42 6.31
N ILE A 94 -5.59 -19.70 7.38
CA ILE A 94 -6.36 -19.65 8.63
C ILE A 94 -7.69 -20.41 8.50
N THR A 95 -7.64 -21.73 8.64
CA THR A 95 -8.81 -22.61 8.78
C THR A 95 -8.27 -23.78 9.55
N LYS A 96 -8.39 -23.69 10.88
CA LYS A 96 -7.96 -24.70 11.85
C LYS A 96 -6.57 -25.26 11.57
N LYS A 97 -5.60 -24.80 12.36
CA LYS A 97 -4.72 -25.76 13.02
C LYS A 97 -5.66 -26.75 13.73
N SER A 98 -6.17 -27.75 13.00
CA SER A 98 -6.36 -29.06 13.61
C SER A 98 -5.00 -29.28 14.22
N SER A 99 -4.96 -29.21 15.54
CA SER A 99 -3.80 -29.57 16.31
C SER A 99 -3.19 -30.79 15.63
N ASP A 100 -1.89 -30.77 15.35
CA ASP A 100 -1.09 -31.96 15.07
C ASP A 100 -1.04 -32.83 16.34
N ASP A 101 -2.21 -33.07 16.92
CA ASP A 101 -2.43 -33.86 18.09
C ASP A 101 -2.93 -35.21 17.57
N PRO A 102 -2.05 -36.24 17.60
CA PRO A 102 -2.40 -37.57 17.11
C PRO A 102 -3.53 -38.21 17.93
N PHE A 103 -3.95 -37.60 19.06
CA PHE A 103 -5.00 -38.11 19.95
C PHE A 103 -6.41 -37.58 19.64
N GLN A 104 -6.58 -36.58 18.78
CA GLN A 104 -7.91 -36.03 18.43
C GLN A 104 -8.89 -37.08 17.89
N ASN A 105 -8.39 -38.03 17.09
CA ASN A 105 -9.23 -39.11 16.57
C ASN A 105 -9.64 -40.10 17.66
N PHE A 106 -8.76 -40.34 18.64
CA PHE A 106 -9.02 -41.23 19.78
C PHE A 106 -10.03 -40.62 20.76
N GLU A 107 -9.89 -39.33 21.10
CA GLU A 107 -10.85 -38.61 21.95
C GLU A 107 -12.27 -38.64 21.36
N LYS A 108 -12.36 -38.44 20.04
CA LYS A 108 -13.62 -38.49 19.32
C LYS A 108 -14.24 -39.89 19.40
N GLN A 109 -13.48 -40.94 19.11
CA GLN A 109 -13.95 -42.32 19.20
C GLN A 109 -14.36 -42.71 20.63
N TRP A 110 -13.62 -42.26 21.64
CA TRP A 110 -13.95 -42.51 23.04
C TRP A 110 -15.27 -41.84 23.45
N SER A 111 -15.52 -40.62 22.97
CA SER A 111 -16.78 -39.91 23.21
C SER A 111 -17.99 -40.56 22.52
N GLU A 112 -17.78 -41.18 21.36
CA GLU A 112 -18.82 -41.90 20.62
C GLU A 112 -19.17 -43.24 21.28
N LEU A 113 -18.22 -43.88 21.98
CA LEU A 113 -18.44 -45.13 22.71
C LEU A 113 -19.09 -44.95 24.09
N ASN A 114 -18.93 -43.78 24.72
CA ASN A 114 -19.50 -43.48 26.04
C ASN A 114 -20.85 -42.75 25.97
N LYS A 115 -21.50 -42.76 24.80
CA LYS A 115 -22.80 -42.16 24.56
C LYS A 115 -23.82 -43.24 24.20
#